data_AF-A0A8T4F178-F1
#
_entry.id   AF-A0A8T4F178-F1
#
_cell.length_a   1.000
_cell.length_b   1.000
_cell.length_c   1.000
_cell.angle_alpha   90.00
_cell.angle_beta   90.00
_cell.angle_gamma   90.00
#
_symmetry.space_group_name_H-M   'P 1'
#
loop_
_entity.id
_entity.type
_entity.pdbx_description
1 polymer ?
#
loop_
_entity_poly.entity_id
_entity_poly.type
_entity_poly.pdbx_seq_one_letter_code
_entity_poly.pdbx_strand_id
1 'polypeptide(L)'
;MSRTWMKALVATTVIAGSAMLSGVPAQAAGGTVVVTRPLSTNGFWVMVSAEGSTANGIDINRSAGNTVTVSDTLTPVVAGDGCQQLGAVVRCSAVDVTHLHIVAGGGDDAVRNNTDINSTIYGGDGADRLFGGSVHDYISGNTGTDIVNGGGGSDTCIGETLSNCEQ
;
A
#
# COMPACT_ATOMS: atom_id res chain seq x y z
N MET A 1 82.17 -31.33 17.66
CA MET A 1 81.76 -30.08 16.96
C MET A 1 81.31 -30.45 15.55
N SER A 2 80.01 -30.54 15.36
CA SER A 2 79.28 -31.15 14.22
C SER A 2 77.79 -30.86 14.54
N ARG A 3 76.87 -30.44 13.68
CA ARG A 3 76.73 -30.48 12.23
C ARG A 3 75.65 -29.48 11.79
N THR A 4 75.68 -29.26 10.48
CA THR A 4 74.92 -28.45 9.55
C THR A 4 73.40 -28.71 9.50
N TRP A 5 72.63 -27.61 9.41
CA TRP A 5 71.37 -27.29 8.71
C TRP A 5 70.45 -28.42 8.15
N MET A 6 69.16 -28.33 8.48
CA MET A 6 68.04 -28.91 7.71
C MET A 6 66.97 -27.84 7.45
N LYS A 7 66.61 -27.66 6.18
CA LYS A 7 65.44 -26.90 5.70
C LYS A 7 64.20 -27.79 5.84
N ALA A 8 63.06 -27.23 6.23
CA ALA A 8 61.75 -27.82 5.97
C ALA A 8 60.74 -26.72 5.63
N LEU A 9 60.30 -26.76 4.38
CA LEU A 9 59.19 -26.00 3.81
C LEU A 9 57.88 -26.65 4.32
N VAL A 10 56.96 -25.88 4.90
CA VAL A 10 55.60 -26.36 5.18
C VAL A 10 54.61 -25.41 4.51
N ALA A 11 53.89 -25.95 3.52
CA ALA A 11 52.75 -25.35 2.87
C ALA A 11 51.47 -25.72 3.64
N THR A 12 50.61 -24.75 3.91
CA THR A 12 49.21 -24.90 4.40
C THR A 12 48.66 -23.47 4.54
N THR A 13 47.47 -23.04 4.13
CA THR A 13 46.21 -23.69 3.72
C THR A 13 45.41 -22.62 2.99
N VAL A 14 44.77 -22.94 1.86
CA VAL A 14 43.70 -22.11 1.29
C VAL A 14 42.47 -22.33 2.17
N ILE A 15 42.04 -21.30 2.92
CA ILE A 15 40.71 -21.31 3.53
C ILE A 15 39.76 -20.78 2.46
N ALA A 16 39.06 -21.70 1.79
CA ALA A 16 37.83 -21.35 1.09
C ALA A 16 36.85 -20.87 2.18
N GLY A 17 36.68 -19.55 2.27
CA GLY A 17 35.64 -18.97 3.11
C GLY A 17 34.30 -19.37 2.54
N SER A 18 33.68 -20.40 3.12
CA SER A 18 32.26 -20.67 2.95
C SER A 18 31.52 -19.47 3.52
N ALA A 19 31.20 -18.50 2.66
CA ALA A 19 30.25 -17.46 2.98
C ALA A 19 28.91 -18.16 3.21
N MET A 20 28.60 -18.38 4.48
CA MET A 20 27.29 -18.84 4.88
C MET A 20 26.35 -17.72 4.45
N LEU A 21 25.55 -17.97 3.41
CA LEU A 21 24.33 -17.22 3.19
C LEU A 21 23.51 -17.45 4.45
N SER A 22 23.63 -16.53 5.42
CA SER A 22 22.62 -16.39 6.45
C SER A 22 21.35 -16.12 5.68
N GLY A 23 20.53 -17.16 5.54
CA GLY A 23 19.16 -17.04 5.07
C GLY A 23 18.47 -16.09 6.02
N VAL A 24 18.51 -14.80 5.70
CA VAL A 24 17.45 -13.91 6.13
C VAL A 24 16.21 -14.59 5.58
N PRO A 25 15.23 -14.95 6.41
CA PRO A 25 13.99 -15.50 5.88
C PRO A 25 13.55 -14.51 4.82
N ALA A 26 13.39 -14.97 3.58
CA ALA A 26 12.71 -14.18 2.57
C ALA A 26 11.40 -13.79 3.23
N GLN A 27 11.26 -12.52 3.62
CA GLN A 27 9.97 -12.04 4.09
C GLN A 27 9.04 -12.34 2.92
N ALA A 28 8.05 -13.19 3.15
CA ALA A 28 7.06 -13.49 2.14
C ALA A 28 6.58 -12.13 1.61
N ALA A 29 6.53 -12.00 0.29
CA ALA A 29 6.07 -10.82 -0.42
C ALA A 29 4.56 -10.61 -0.18
N GLY A 30 4.15 -10.47 1.08
CA GLY A 30 2.83 -10.00 1.45
C GLY A 30 2.85 -8.50 1.27
N GLY A 31 1.97 -7.98 0.40
CA GLY A 31 1.73 -6.55 0.33
C GLY A 31 1.27 -6.03 1.68
N THR A 32 1.49 -4.75 1.90
CA THR A 32 1.05 -4.03 3.09
C THR A 32 0.38 -2.76 2.63
N VAL A 33 -0.76 -2.43 3.22
CA VAL A 33 -1.43 -1.15 3.01
C VAL A 33 -0.92 -0.15 4.04
N VAL A 34 -0.24 0.90 3.59
CA VAL A 34 0.27 1.97 4.44
C VAL A 34 -0.67 3.17 4.38
N VAL A 35 -1.04 3.71 5.54
CA VAL A 35 -1.96 4.84 5.65
C VAL A 35 -1.29 6.00 6.36
N THR A 36 -1.17 7.14 5.68
CA THR A 36 -0.49 8.34 6.19
C THR A 36 -1.37 9.57 6.07
N ARG A 37 -1.11 10.55 6.94
CA ARG A 37 -1.67 11.89 6.95
C ARG A 37 -0.55 12.90 7.21
N PRO A 38 0.12 13.40 6.15
CA PRO A 38 1.20 14.37 6.31
C PRO A 38 0.72 15.64 7.01
N LEU A 39 1.40 16.08 8.07
CA LEU A 39 1.02 17.28 8.84
C LEU A 39 1.55 18.60 8.23
N SER A 40 2.00 18.59 6.97
CA SER A 40 2.55 19.77 6.29
C SER A 40 1.43 20.64 5.72
N THR A 41 1.63 21.96 5.73
CA THR A 41 0.66 23.04 5.43
C THR A 41 -0.01 22.99 4.05
N ASN A 42 0.38 22.05 3.19
CA ASN A 42 -0.13 21.89 1.83
C ASN A 42 -0.87 20.56 1.60
N GLY A 43 -0.98 19.68 2.60
CA GLY A 43 -1.53 18.32 2.47
C GLY A 43 -2.78 18.09 3.31
N PHE A 44 -3.94 18.57 2.87
CA PHE A 44 -5.24 18.28 3.48
C PHE A 44 -5.78 16.91 3.04
N TRP A 45 -4.94 15.87 3.14
CA TRP A 45 -5.27 14.55 2.61
C TRP A 45 -4.87 13.39 3.51
N VAL A 46 -5.58 12.28 3.34
CA VAL A 46 -5.15 10.96 3.81
C VAL A 46 -4.70 10.17 2.58
N MET A 47 -3.50 9.62 2.66
CA MET A 47 -2.90 8.74 1.67
C MET A 47 -3.07 7.29 2.12
N VAL A 48 -3.65 6.46 1.25
CA VAL A 48 -3.76 5.01 1.39
C VAL A 48 -2.98 4.40 0.23
N SER A 49 -1.93 3.63 0.52
CA SER A 49 -1.06 3.05 -0.49
C SER A 49 -0.83 1.58 -0.19
N ALA A 50 -1.27 0.69 -1.08
CA ALA A 50 -0.83 -0.70 -1.03
C ALA A 50 0.50 -0.86 -1.77
N GLU A 51 1.40 -1.65 -1.19
CA GLU A 51 2.69 -1.99 -1.81
C GLU A 51 2.63 -3.35 -2.51
N GLY A 52 3.28 -3.45 -3.68
CA GLY A 52 3.49 -4.70 -4.39
C GLY A 52 2.36 -5.09 -5.36
N SER A 53 2.29 -6.39 -5.68
CA SER A 53 1.35 -6.97 -6.66
C SER A 53 0.39 -7.98 -6.00
N THR A 54 -0.07 -7.67 -4.80
CA THR A 54 -1.01 -8.52 -4.04
C THR A 54 -2.39 -7.92 -4.03
N ALA A 55 -3.41 -8.75 -4.24
CA ALA A 55 -4.81 -8.36 -4.07
C ALA A 55 -5.11 -7.79 -2.67
N ASN A 56 -5.84 -6.69 -2.64
CA ASN A 56 -6.21 -5.92 -1.47
C ASN A 56 -7.73 -5.79 -1.36
N GLY A 57 -8.22 -5.65 -0.13
CA GLY A 57 -9.64 -5.44 0.14
C GLY A 57 -9.81 -4.24 1.05
N ILE A 58 -9.55 -3.06 0.49
CA ILE A 58 -9.44 -1.78 1.18
C ILE A 58 -10.83 -1.22 1.44
N ASP A 59 -11.16 -1.03 2.71
CA ASP A 59 -12.39 -0.38 3.14
C ASP A 59 -12.06 0.90 3.92
N ILE A 60 -12.60 2.02 3.46
CA ILE A 60 -12.42 3.34 4.05
C ILE A 60 -13.76 3.81 4.59
N ASN A 61 -13.81 4.21 5.86
CA ASN A 61 -15.01 4.77 6.48
C ASN A 61 -14.70 6.11 7.15
N ARG A 62 -15.68 7.01 7.18
CA ARG A 62 -15.62 8.24 7.98
C ARG A 62 -16.65 8.19 9.10
N SER A 63 -16.22 8.41 10.34
CA SER A 63 -17.10 8.44 11.53
C SER A 63 -17.24 9.88 12.05
N ALA A 64 -18.49 10.32 12.24
CA ALA A 64 -18.88 11.60 12.84
C ALA A 64 -18.13 12.85 12.31
N GLY A 65 -17.67 12.81 11.06
CA GLY A 65 -17.04 13.95 10.38
C GLY A 65 -15.60 14.26 10.77
N ASN A 66 -15.00 13.66 11.80
CA ASN A 66 -13.66 14.05 12.29
C ASN A 66 -12.61 12.95 12.22
N THR A 67 -12.98 11.76 11.75
CA THR A 67 -12.07 10.61 11.74
C THR A 67 -12.31 9.75 10.51
N VAL A 68 -11.23 9.39 9.84
CA VAL A 68 -11.18 8.37 8.79
C VAL A 68 -10.57 7.10 9.39
N THR A 69 -11.18 5.97 9.09
CA THR A 69 -10.64 4.64 9.40
C THR A 69 -10.43 3.86 8.12
N VAL A 70 -9.30 3.16 8.04
CA VAL A 70 -8.92 2.33 6.88
C VAL A 70 -8.60 0.93 7.39
N SER A 71 -9.12 -0.08 6.71
CA SER A 71 -8.78 -1.48 6.92
C SER A 71 -8.52 -2.17 5.60
N ASP A 72 -7.76 -3.25 5.66
CA ASP A 72 -7.63 -4.18 4.54
C ASP A 72 -8.02 -5.59 5.02
N THR A 73 -8.78 -6.31 4.19
CA THR A 73 -9.31 -7.65 4.51
C THR A 73 -8.41 -8.80 4.05
N LEU A 74 -7.42 -8.52 3.19
CA LEU A 74 -6.52 -9.50 2.56
C LEU A 74 -5.07 -9.31 2.98
N THR A 75 -4.65 -8.07 3.26
CA THR A 75 -3.29 -7.73 3.66
C THR A 75 -3.25 -6.97 4.99
N PRO A 76 -2.10 -6.94 5.69
CA PRO A 76 -1.94 -6.09 6.85
C PRO A 76 -2.03 -4.60 6.47
N VAL A 77 -2.74 -3.81 7.29
CA VAL A 77 -2.73 -2.35 7.19
C VAL A 77 -1.84 -1.76 8.30
N VAL A 78 -0.99 -0.81 7.95
CA VAL A 78 0.00 -0.18 8.83
C VAL A 78 -0.17 1.35 8.82
N ALA A 79 -0.22 1.94 10.00
CA ALA A 79 -0.25 3.38 10.20
C ALA A 79 1.14 3.98 10.00
N GLY A 80 1.23 4.97 9.11
CA GLY A 80 2.36 5.88 9.03
C GLY A 80 2.04 7.23 9.69
N ASP A 81 2.82 8.25 9.32
CA ASP A 81 2.77 9.59 9.91
C ASP A 81 1.34 10.16 9.99
N GLY A 82 0.98 10.73 11.15
CA GLY A 82 -0.31 11.40 11.35
C GLY A 82 -1.52 10.48 11.55
N CYS A 83 -1.32 9.16 11.55
CA CYS A 83 -2.36 8.16 11.79
C CYS A 83 -2.02 7.26 13.00
N GLN A 84 -3.03 6.59 13.53
CA GLN A 84 -2.93 5.71 14.70
C GLN A 84 -3.30 4.28 14.33
N GLN A 85 -2.44 3.32 14.64
CA GLN A 85 -2.75 1.89 14.49
C GLN A 85 -3.72 1.43 15.58
N LEU A 86 -4.82 0.78 15.21
CA LEU A 86 -5.83 0.21 16.10
C LEU A 86 -6.12 -1.25 15.71
N GLY A 87 -5.17 -2.15 16.00
CA GLY A 87 -5.28 -3.55 15.57
C GLY A 87 -5.17 -3.66 14.05
N ALA A 88 -6.19 -4.22 13.39
CA ALA A 88 -6.25 -4.35 11.93
C ALA A 88 -6.90 -3.13 11.23
N VAL A 89 -7.02 -2.00 11.95
CA VAL A 89 -7.58 -0.75 11.42
C VAL A 89 -6.59 0.38 11.67
N VAL A 90 -6.44 1.30 10.72
CA VAL A 90 -5.73 2.56 10.90
C VAL A 90 -6.73 3.70 11.02
N ARG A 91 -6.50 4.60 11.98
CA ARG A 91 -7.34 5.76 12.25
C ARG A 91 -6.57 7.06 12.06
N CYS A 92 -7.06 7.94 11.20
CA CYS A 92 -6.49 9.26 10.95
C CYS A 92 -7.48 10.36 11.35
N SER A 93 -6.96 11.48 11.86
CA SER A 93 -7.81 12.68 12.05
C SER A 93 -8.27 13.20 10.68
N ALA A 94 -9.52 13.61 10.57
CA ALA A 94 -10.11 14.07 9.31
C ALA A 94 -10.76 15.46 9.39
N VAL A 95 -10.45 16.22 10.46
CA VAL A 95 -11.06 17.53 10.75
C VAL A 95 -10.86 18.53 9.60
N ASP A 96 -9.69 18.49 8.99
CA ASP A 96 -9.24 19.38 7.91
C ASP A 96 -8.95 18.61 6.61
N VAL A 97 -9.31 17.32 6.55
CA VAL A 97 -9.07 16.50 5.35
C VAL A 97 -10.14 16.81 4.32
N THR A 98 -9.71 17.33 3.18
CA THR A 98 -10.57 17.65 2.03
C THR A 98 -10.43 16.64 0.91
N HIS A 99 -9.38 15.82 0.92
CA HIS A 99 -9.09 14.87 -0.16
C HIS A 99 -8.60 13.50 0.35
N LEU A 100 -9.00 12.41 -0.29
CA LEU A 100 -8.37 11.09 -0.13
C LEU A 100 -7.55 10.76 -1.36
N HIS A 101 -6.36 10.19 -1.17
CA HIS A 101 -5.57 9.63 -2.25
C HIS A 101 -5.38 8.14 -1.96
N ILE A 102 -5.95 7.30 -2.81
CA ILE A 102 -5.99 5.85 -2.65
C ILE A 102 -5.29 5.20 -3.85
N VAL A 103 -4.31 4.35 -3.58
CA VAL A 103 -3.58 3.54 -4.57
C VAL A 103 -3.66 2.08 -4.11
N ALA A 104 -4.36 1.24 -4.89
CA ALA A 104 -4.56 -0.17 -4.57
C ALA A 104 -3.40 -1.08 -5.01
N GLY A 105 -2.60 -0.65 -5.99
CA GLY A 105 -1.33 -1.31 -6.31
C GLY A 105 -1.50 -2.32 -7.44
N GLY A 106 -0.90 -3.49 -7.33
CA GLY A 106 -1.17 -4.57 -8.28
C GLY A 106 -1.88 -5.74 -7.61
N GLY A 107 -2.47 -6.62 -8.41
CA GLY A 107 -3.38 -7.67 -7.96
C GLY A 107 -4.84 -7.27 -8.20
N ASP A 108 -5.74 -8.24 -8.09
CA ASP A 108 -7.18 -7.95 -8.25
C ASP A 108 -7.72 -7.31 -6.96
N ASP A 109 -7.88 -5.99 -6.97
CA ASP A 109 -8.19 -5.21 -5.78
C ASP A 109 -9.69 -4.90 -5.63
N ALA A 110 -10.13 -4.73 -4.38
CA ALA A 110 -11.43 -4.20 -4.05
C ALA A 110 -11.27 -2.97 -3.16
N VAL A 111 -11.67 -1.79 -3.66
CA VAL A 111 -11.65 -0.54 -2.92
C VAL A 111 -13.07 -0.06 -2.68
N ARG A 112 -13.42 0.17 -1.41
CA ARG A 112 -14.71 0.73 -1.01
C ARG A 112 -14.52 2.00 -0.19
N ASN A 113 -14.92 3.13 -0.77
CA ASN A 113 -14.89 4.43 -0.11
C ASN A 113 -16.27 4.80 0.46
N ASN A 114 -16.48 4.61 1.77
CA ASN A 114 -17.71 5.01 2.46
C ASN A 114 -17.56 6.41 3.09
N THR A 115 -17.03 7.38 2.36
CA THR A 115 -16.80 8.74 2.87
C THR A 115 -17.53 9.82 2.06
N ASP A 116 -17.58 11.02 2.65
CA ASP A 116 -18.05 12.27 2.06
C ASP A 116 -16.86 13.20 1.70
N ILE A 117 -15.71 12.60 1.39
CA ILE A 117 -14.46 13.30 1.05
C ILE A 117 -14.17 13.06 -0.42
N ASN A 118 -13.84 14.13 -1.15
CA ASN A 118 -13.39 14.00 -2.52
C ASN A 118 -12.19 13.08 -2.58
N SER A 119 -12.15 12.19 -3.56
CA SER A 119 -11.15 11.13 -3.57
C SER A 119 -10.52 10.98 -4.94
N THR A 120 -9.27 10.56 -4.94
CA THR A 120 -8.59 10.04 -6.12
C THR A 120 -8.28 8.58 -5.83
N ILE A 121 -8.81 7.68 -6.66
CA ILE A 121 -8.67 6.24 -6.52
C ILE A 121 -7.96 5.70 -7.76
N TYR A 122 -6.86 4.99 -7.55
CA TYR A 122 -6.13 4.24 -8.57
C TYR A 122 -6.20 2.77 -8.22
N GLY A 123 -6.75 1.94 -9.12
CA GLY A 123 -6.74 0.48 -9.03
C GLY A 123 -5.31 -0.01 -9.21
N GLY A 124 -4.83 0.05 -10.45
CA GLY A 124 -3.44 -0.26 -10.79
C GLY A 124 -3.39 -1.43 -11.74
N ASP A 125 -2.64 -2.49 -11.42
CA ASP A 125 -2.54 -3.65 -12.30
C ASP A 125 -3.44 -4.79 -11.79
N GLY A 126 -4.50 -5.17 -12.49
CA GLY A 126 -5.37 -6.25 -12.03
C GLY A 126 -6.80 -6.10 -12.52
N ALA A 127 -7.68 -7.04 -12.16
CA ALA A 127 -9.11 -6.87 -12.38
C ALA A 127 -9.75 -6.26 -11.13
N ASP A 128 -9.88 -4.94 -11.11
CA ASP A 128 -10.23 -4.19 -9.91
C ASP A 128 -11.73 -3.89 -9.78
N ARG A 129 -12.16 -3.67 -8.54
CA ARG A 129 -13.50 -3.20 -8.19
C ARG A 129 -13.40 -1.94 -7.34
N LEU A 130 -13.64 -0.81 -7.97
CA LEU A 130 -13.43 0.51 -7.38
C LEU A 130 -14.77 1.19 -7.14
N PHE A 131 -15.07 1.48 -5.87
CA PHE A 131 -16.27 2.20 -5.45
C PHE A 131 -15.89 3.50 -4.76
N GLY A 132 -16.26 4.62 -5.39
CA GLY A 132 -16.16 5.96 -4.82
C GLY A 132 -17.15 6.21 -3.68
N GLY A 133 -17.04 7.42 -3.14
CA GLY A 133 -17.81 7.95 -2.04
C GLY A 133 -19.09 8.63 -2.49
N SER A 134 -19.52 9.60 -1.67
CA SER A 134 -20.80 10.31 -1.85
C SER A 134 -20.65 11.71 -2.43
N VAL A 135 -19.43 12.08 -2.82
CA VAL A 135 -19.04 13.38 -3.35
C VAL A 135 -18.10 13.18 -4.54
N HIS A 136 -17.70 14.27 -5.18
CA HIS A 136 -16.88 14.28 -6.39
C HIS A 136 -15.58 13.49 -6.26
N ASP A 137 -15.49 12.42 -7.03
CA ASP A 137 -14.33 11.55 -7.09
C ASP A 137 -13.69 11.51 -8.47
N TYR A 138 -12.40 11.21 -8.48
CA TYR A 138 -11.66 10.76 -9.65
C TYR A 138 -11.27 9.30 -9.44
N ILE A 139 -11.66 8.41 -10.35
CA ILE A 139 -11.39 6.98 -10.22
C ILE A 139 -10.77 6.46 -11.52
N SER A 140 -9.63 5.78 -11.42
CA SER A 140 -8.93 5.16 -12.55
C SER A 140 -8.64 3.70 -12.25
N GLY A 141 -9.24 2.78 -13.02
CA GLY A 141 -8.92 1.35 -12.98
C GLY A 141 -7.47 1.06 -13.33
N ASN A 142 -6.90 1.84 -14.26
CA ASN A 142 -5.59 1.64 -14.88
C ASN A 142 -5.53 0.41 -15.78
N THR A 143 -4.76 -0.63 -15.47
CA THR A 143 -4.56 -1.77 -16.37
C THR A 143 -5.34 -2.99 -15.90
N GLY A 144 -6.13 -3.55 -16.80
CA GLY A 144 -6.81 -4.82 -16.57
C GLY A 144 -8.24 -4.81 -17.05
N THR A 145 -9.16 -5.31 -16.25
CA THR A 145 -10.59 -5.28 -16.58
C THR A 145 -11.35 -4.94 -15.32
N ASP A 146 -11.64 -3.65 -15.21
CA ASP A 146 -12.07 -3.02 -13.98
C ASP A 146 -13.55 -2.71 -13.99
N ILE A 147 -14.14 -2.77 -12.81
CA ILE A 147 -15.49 -2.31 -12.54
C ILE A 147 -15.37 -1.07 -11.65
N VAL A 148 -15.80 0.06 -12.19
CA VAL A 148 -15.72 1.35 -11.50
C VAL A 148 -17.12 1.89 -11.25
N ASN A 149 -17.36 2.34 -10.02
CA ASN A 149 -18.55 3.04 -9.61
C ASN A 149 -18.19 4.34 -8.90
N GLY A 150 -18.59 5.48 -9.47
CA GLY A 150 -18.33 6.81 -8.90
C GLY A 150 -18.99 7.01 -7.53
N GLY A 151 -20.16 6.40 -7.34
CA GLY A 151 -20.96 6.58 -6.13
C GLY A 151 -21.97 7.70 -6.33
N GLY A 152 -21.95 8.70 -5.46
CA GLY A 152 -22.78 9.89 -5.60
C GLY A 152 -21.92 11.13 -5.76
N GLY A 153 -22.49 12.20 -6.34
CA GLY A 153 -21.69 13.36 -6.73
C GLY A 153 -21.27 13.26 -8.18
N SER A 154 -20.59 14.30 -8.69
CA SER A 154 -20.15 14.31 -10.09
C SER A 154 -18.72 13.80 -10.20
N ASP A 155 -18.57 12.64 -10.85
CA ASP A 155 -17.39 11.79 -10.76
C ASP A 155 -16.72 11.56 -12.12
N THR A 156 -15.40 11.76 -12.16
CA THR A 156 -14.61 11.38 -13.33
C THR A 156 -14.11 9.95 -13.17
N CYS A 157 -14.63 9.02 -13.97
CA CYS A 157 -14.17 7.63 -13.98
C CYS A 157 -13.46 7.26 -15.29
N ILE A 158 -12.37 6.51 -15.16
CA ILE A 158 -11.65 5.86 -16.25
C ILE A 158 -11.51 4.38 -15.89
N GLY A 159 -12.08 3.49 -16.71
CA GLY A 159 -12.09 2.06 -16.47
C GLY A 159 -12.90 1.34 -17.55
N GLU A 160 -12.84 0.02 -17.58
CA GLU A 160 -13.44 -0.79 -18.64
C GLU A 160 -14.96 -0.84 -18.52
N THR A 161 -15.47 -1.03 -17.30
CA THR A 161 -16.91 -1.06 -17.02
C THR A 161 -17.26 0.02 -16.00
N LEU A 162 -18.03 1.01 -16.42
CA LEU A 162 -18.43 2.15 -15.59
C LEU A 162 -19.90 2.06 -15.18
N SER A 163 -20.21 2.39 -13.93
CA SER A 163 -21.58 2.51 -13.39
C SER A 163 -21.69 3.74 -12.50
N ASN A 164 -22.76 4.53 -12.61
CA ASN A 164 -22.91 5.78 -11.83
C ASN A 164 -21.67 6.70 -11.91
N CYS A 165 -21.04 6.78 -13.09
CA CYS A 165 -19.93 7.68 -13.35
C CYS A 165 -20.46 8.87 -14.14
N GLU A 166 -20.46 10.05 -13.53
CA GLU A 166 -21.02 11.29 -14.07
C GLU A 166 -19.91 12.15 -14.68
N GLN A 167 -19.70 12.02 -16.00
CA GLN A 167 -18.63 12.74 -16.71
C GLN A 167 -18.65 14.26 -16.53
#